data_AF-A0A0N4Z3E0-F1
#
_entry.id   AF-A0A0N4Z3E0-F1
#
_cell.length_a   1.000
_cell.length_b   1.000
_cell.length_c   1.000
_cell.angle_alpha   90.00
_cell.angle_beta   90.00
_cell.angle_gamma   90.00
#
_symmetry.space_group_name_H-M   'P 1'
#
loop_
_entity.id
_entity.type
_entity.pdbx_description
1 polymer ?
#
loop_
_entity_poly.entity_id
_entity_poly.type
_entity_poly.pdbx_seq_one_letter_code
_entity_poly.pdbx_strand_id
1 'polypeptide(L)'
;MNAKNLIFFFLIVFFTTISIVKFTKAIQAQIYYNPNNTAKPYTYGVNEYQTKSEAEAALMAAHPGAIASSSTNHEDGGISYIYTYTTTPRPNGEN
;
A
#
# COMPACT_ATOMS: atom_id res chain seq x y z
N MET A 1 -19.60 -42.57 -13.38
CA MET A 1 -19.18 -41.17 -13.59
C MET A 1 -18.26 -41.14 -14.81
N ASN A 2 -18.64 -40.48 -15.91
CA ASN A 2 -17.86 -40.51 -17.16
C ASN A 2 -16.58 -39.68 -17.02
N ALA A 3 -15.43 -40.21 -17.49
CA ALA A 3 -14.11 -39.58 -17.37
C ALA A 3 -14.06 -38.13 -17.87
N LYS A 4 -14.89 -37.76 -18.85
CA LYS A 4 -15.08 -36.37 -19.31
C LYS A 4 -15.51 -35.43 -18.17
N ASN A 5 -16.47 -35.83 -17.34
CA ASN A 5 -16.98 -34.98 -16.25
C ASN A 5 -15.95 -34.82 -15.12
N LEU A 6 -15.07 -35.80 -14.93
CA LEU A 6 -14.00 -35.74 -13.93
C LEU A 6 -12.91 -34.73 -14.36
N ILE A 7 -12.53 -34.72 -15.64
CA ILE A 7 -11.54 -33.78 -16.19
C ILE A 7 -12.03 -32.33 -16.12
N PHE A 8 -13.31 -32.08 -16.43
CA PHE A 8 -13.90 -30.75 -16.28
C PHE A 8 -13.91 -30.28 -14.83
N PHE A 9 -14.17 -31.19 -13.87
CA PHE A 9 -14.12 -30.86 -12.45
C PHE A 9 -12.71 -30.48 -12.00
N PHE A 10 -11.68 -31.22 -12.43
CA PHE A 10 -10.28 -30.88 -12.13
C PHE A 10 -9.84 -29.56 -12.76
N LEU A 11 -10.25 -29.25 -13.99
CA LEU A 11 -9.97 -27.96 -14.64
C LEU A 11 -10.62 -26.79 -13.87
N ILE A 12 -11.87 -26.92 -13.47
CA ILE A 12 -12.56 -25.88 -12.67
C ILE A 12 -11.87 -25.69 -11.32
N VAL A 13 -11.49 -26.76 -10.63
CA VAL A 13 -10.75 -26.67 -9.35
C VAL A 13 -9.35 -26.07 -9.55
N PHE A 14 -8.66 -26.38 -10.65
CA PHE A 14 -7.34 -25.82 -10.97
C PHE A 14 -7.42 -24.33 -11.32
N PHE A 15 -8.42 -23.89 -12.09
CA PHE A 15 -8.64 -22.47 -12.37
C PHE A 15 -9.12 -21.68 -11.14
N THR A 16 -10.00 -22.25 -10.32
CA THR A 16 -10.44 -21.58 -9.06
C THR A 16 -9.31 -21.47 -8.04
N THR A 17 -8.41 -22.45 -7.94
CA THR A 17 -7.22 -22.36 -7.07
C THR A 17 -6.16 -21.41 -7.60
N ILE A 18 -5.96 -21.32 -8.93
CA ILE A 18 -5.09 -20.30 -9.55
C ILE A 18 -5.69 -18.89 -9.42
N SER A 19 -7.01 -18.73 -9.40
CA SER A 19 -7.64 -17.42 -9.18
C SER A 19 -7.46 -16.87 -7.75
N ILE A 20 -6.94 -17.66 -6.81
CA ILE A 20 -6.47 -17.18 -5.48
C ILE A 20 -5.00 -16.69 -5.57
N VAL A 21 -4.43 -16.53 -6.78
CA VAL A 21 -3.14 -15.86 -6.94
C VAL A 21 -3.32 -14.36 -6.70
N LYS A 22 -3.13 -13.99 -5.43
CA LYS A 22 -2.42 -12.79 -4.97
C LYS A 22 -2.77 -11.50 -5.74
N PHE A 23 -3.90 -10.90 -5.41
CA PHE A 23 -4.02 -9.43 -5.56
C PHE A 23 -3.09 -8.77 -4.54
N THR A 24 -1.82 -8.60 -4.88
CA THR A 24 -0.98 -7.58 -4.24
C THR A 24 -1.56 -6.22 -4.62
N LYS A 25 -2.42 -5.67 -3.78
CA LYS A 25 -2.84 -4.28 -3.92
C LYS A 25 -1.64 -3.41 -3.58
N ALA A 26 -1.10 -2.72 -4.58
CA ALA A 26 -0.18 -1.62 -4.37
C ALA A 26 -0.99 -0.48 -3.73
N ILE A 27 -0.76 -0.23 -2.44
CA ILE A 27 -1.40 0.85 -1.69
C ILE A 27 -0.42 2.02 -1.66
N GLN A 28 -0.95 3.24 -1.59
CA GLN A 28 -0.16 4.46 -1.49
C GLN A 28 -0.36 5.11 -0.12
N ALA A 29 0.74 5.56 0.46
CA ALA A 29 0.80 6.45 1.60
C ALA A 29 1.42 7.77 1.15
N GLN A 30 1.09 8.87 1.82
CA GLN A 30 1.58 10.19 1.45
C GLN A 30 2.10 10.97 2.66
N ILE A 31 3.23 11.66 2.49
CA ILE A 31 3.70 12.68 3.42
C ILE A 31 3.50 14.02 2.72
N TYR A 32 2.69 14.89 3.32
CA TYR A 32 2.46 16.23 2.79
C TYR A 32 3.39 17.24 3.47
N TYR A 33 4.06 18.08 2.68
CA TYR A 33 4.87 19.19 3.13
C TYR A 33 4.12 20.50 2.89
N ASN A 34 3.89 21.26 3.96
CA ASN A 34 3.28 22.58 3.92
C ASN A 34 4.34 23.65 4.21
N PRO A 35 4.76 24.47 3.23
CA PRO A 35 5.76 25.52 3.45
C PRO A 35 5.28 26.62 4.40
N ASN A 36 3.96 26.77 4.61
CA ASN A 36 3.40 27.79 5.48
C ASN A 36 3.42 27.38 6.97
N ASN A 37 3.61 26.09 7.29
CA ASN A 37 3.76 25.63 8.66
C ASN A 37 5.25 25.54 9.03
N THR A 38 5.80 26.62 9.59
CA THR A 38 7.24 26.73 9.86
C THR A 38 7.72 25.90 11.06
N ALA A 39 6.83 25.47 11.95
CA ALA A 39 7.20 24.68 13.12
C ALA A 39 7.19 23.17 12.84
N LYS A 40 6.18 22.69 12.10
CA LYS A 40 6.02 21.27 11.74
C LYS A 40 5.49 21.14 10.31
N PRO A 41 6.35 21.36 9.31
CA PRO A 41 5.90 21.44 7.93
C PRO A 41 5.47 20.10 7.34
N TYR A 42 5.84 18.96 7.93
CA TYR A 42 5.55 17.63 7.37
C TYR A 42 4.36 16.98 8.06
N THR A 43 3.43 16.43 7.30
CA THR A 43 2.22 15.76 7.80
C THR A 43 2.14 14.34 7.27
N TYR A 44 1.88 13.39 8.15
CA TYR A 44 1.54 12.01 7.80
C TYR A 44 0.33 11.54 8.61
N GLY A 45 -0.75 11.17 7.93
CA GLY A 45 -2.03 10.89 8.59
C GLY A 45 -2.59 12.14 9.26
N VAL A 46 -2.80 12.07 10.58
CA VAL A 46 -3.25 13.20 11.43
C VAL A 46 -2.12 13.87 12.22
N ASN A 47 -0.88 13.38 12.05
CA ASN A 47 0.27 13.81 12.83
C ASN A 47 1.17 14.75 12.03
N GLU A 48 1.71 15.74 12.71
CA GLU A 48 2.66 16.73 12.16
C GLU A 48 4.07 16.52 12.74
N TYR A 49 5.08 16.73 11.91
CA TYR A 49 6.49 16.45 12.16
C TYR A 49 7.38 17.62 11.74
N GLN A 50 8.51 17.78 12.43
CA GLN A 50 9.45 18.87 12.15
C GLN A 50 10.27 18.58 10.90
N THR A 51 10.63 17.33 10.69
CA THR A 51 11.48 16.90 9.57
C THR A 51 10.81 15.84 8.73
N LYS A 52 11.21 15.77 7.45
CA LYS A 52 10.76 14.71 6.54
C LYS A 52 11.10 13.31 7.09
N SER A 53 12.28 13.17 7.69
CA SER A 53 12.76 11.89 8.20
C SER A 53 11.91 11.36 9.36
N GLU A 54 11.40 12.22 10.23
CA GLU A 54 10.46 11.83 11.29
C GLU A 54 9.12 11.33 10.73
N ALA A 55 8.58 12.05 9.74
CA ALA A 55 7.35 11.64 9.06
C ALA A 55 7.55 10.31 8.30
N GLU A 56 8.71 10.13 7.65
CA GLU A 56 9.10 8.87 6.99
C GLU A 56 9.24 7.73 7.99
N ALA A 57 9.85 7.95 9.15
CA ALA A 57 9.96 6.93 10.19
C ALA A 57 8.58 6.47 10.69
N ALA A 58 7.65 7.41 10.90
CA ALA A 58 6.27 7.09 11.26
C ALA A 58 5.53 6.34 10.14
N LEU A 59 5.76 6.72 8.87
CA LEU A 59 5.22 6.02 7.71
C LEU A 59 5.75 4.59 7.63
N MET A 60 7.06 4.38 7.80
CA MET A 60 7.67 3.04 7.75
C MET A 60 7.24 2.17 8.94
N ALA A 61 7.01 2.76 10.11
CA ALA A 61 6.46 2.04 11.26
C ALA A 61 5.03 1.56 11.01
N ALA A 62 4.20 2.38 10.37
CA ALA A 62 2.83 2.02 10.00
C ALA A 62 2.76 1.08 8.78
N HIS A 63 3.70 1.25 7.84
CA HIS A 63 3.77 0.53 6.58
C HIS A 63 5.20 0.03 6.32
N PRO A 64 5.61 -1.07 6.99
CA PRO A 64 6.92 -1.66 6.77
C PRO A 64 7.12 -2.04 5.30
N GLY A 65 8.23 -1.61 4.70
CA GLY A 65 8.55 -1.88 3.31
C GLY A 65 7.91 -0.91 2.30
N ALA A 66 7.39 0.23 2.75
CA ALA A 66 7.05 1.32 1.84
C ALA A 66 8.29 1.86 1.11
N ILE A 67 8.12 2.24 -0.15
CA ILE A 67 9.19 2.74 -1.01
C ILE A 67 8.74 4.08 -1.60
N ALA A 68 9.63 5.07 -1.60
CA ALA A 68 9.37 6.36 -2.24
C ALA A 68 9.12 6.15 -3.74
N SER A 69 7.99 6.66 -4.23
CA SER A 69 7.54 6.48 -5.61
C SER A 69 7.67 7.77 -6.41
N SER A 70 7.06 8.85 -5.94
CA SER A 70 7.02 10.13 -6.65
C SER A 70 6.69 11.27 -5.70
N SER A 71 6.65 12.49 -6.23
CA SER A 71 6.12 13.65 -5.52
C SER A 71 5.22 14.48 -6.43
N THR A 72 4.25 15.19 -5.85
CA THR A 72 3.32 16.06 -6.58
C THR A 72 3.18 17.38 -5.84
N ASN A 73 3.29 18.49 -6.58
CA ASN A 73 3.08 19.82 -6.03
C ASN A 73 1.58 20.10 -5.91
N HIS A 74 1.19 20.78 -4.83
CA HIS A 74 -0.17 21.27 -4.63
C HIS A 74 -0.27 22.76 -5.00
N GLU A 75 -1.49 23.19 -5.31
CA GLU A 75 -1.81 24.59 -5.65
C GLU A 75 -1.54 25.57 -4.49
N ASP A 76 -1.58 25.08 -3.25
CA ASP A 76 -1.25 25.84 -2.04
C ASP A 76 0.27 26.00 -1.80
N GLY A 77 1.10 25.52 -2.73
CA GLY A 77 2.56 25.54 -2.64
C GLY A 77 3.16 24.37 -1.86
N GLY A 78 2.34 23.44 -1.35
CA GLY A 78 2.79 22.23 -0.69
C GLY A 78 3.32 21.15 -1.63
N ILE A 79 3.96 20.13 -1.05
CA ILE A 79 4.50 18.98 -1.79
C ILE A 79 4.01 17.69 -1.14
N SER A 80 3.31 16.85 -1.90
CA SER A 80 2.94 15.49 -1.49
C SER A 80 4.00 14.51 -1.95
N TYR A 81 4.71 13.88 -1.01
CA TYR A 81 5.61 12.75 -1.28
C TYR A 81 4.83 11.44 -1.20
N ILE A 82 4.80 10.68 -2.30
CA ILE A 82 4.03 9.45 -2.45
C ILE A 82 4.94 8.26 -2.20
N TYR A 83 4.50 7.37 -1.32
CA TYR A 83 5.16 6.11 -0.98
C TYR A 83 4.25 4.96 -1.36
N THR A 84 4.77 4.00 -2.09
CA THR A 84 4.04 2.80 -2.49
C THR A 84 4.46 1.66 -1.59
N TYR A 85 3.48 0.90 -1.09
CA TYR A 85 3.73 -0.30 -0.30
C TYR A 85 2.79 -1.41 -0.72
N THR A 86 3.24 -2.65 -0.53
CA THR A 86 2.39 -3.82 -0.75
C THR A 86 1.93 -4.32 0.60
N THR A 87 0.63 -4.47 0.76
CA THR A 87 0.12 -5.33 1.82
C THR A 87 0.16 -6.74 1.24
N THR A 88 1.02 -7.60 1.77
CA THR A 88 0.87 -9.03 1.52
C THR A 88 -0.47 -9.40 2.17
N PRO A 89 -1.47 -9.89 1.42
CA PRO A 89 -2.65 -10.44 2.06
C PRO A 89 -2.17 -11.57 2.94
N ARG A 90 -2.51 -11.53 4.23
CA ARG A 90 -2.25 -12.63 5.16
C ARG A 90 -2.85 -13.89 4.52
N PRO A 91 -2.06 -14.94 4.21
CA PRO A 91 -2.65 -16.18 3.73
C PRO A 91 -3.50 -16.72 4.89
N ASN A 92 -4.81 -16.73 4.69
CA ASN A 92 -5.83 -17.31 5.56
C ASN A 92 -5.53 -17.23 7.07
N GLY A 93 -5.91 -16.12 7.69
CA GLY A 93 -6.24 -16.14 9.12
C GLY A 93 -7.64 -16.74 9.30
N GLU A 94 -7.78 -18.05 9.08
CA GLU A 94 -8.94 -18.80 9.57
C GLU A 94 -8.71 -19.08 11.06
N ASN A 95 -9.53 -18.47 11.91
CA ASN A 95 -9.76 -18.89 13.31
C ASN A 95 -11.01 -19.76 13.35
#